data_AF-A0A377PMQ8-F1
#
_entry.id   AF-A0A377PMQ8-F1
#
_cell.length_a   1.000
_cell.length_b   1.000
_cell.length_c   1.000
_cell.angle_alpha   90.00
_cell.angle_beta   90.00
_cell.angle_gamma   90.00
#
_symmetry.space_group_name_H-M   'P 1'
#
loop_
_entity.id
_entity.type
_entity.pdbx_description
1 polymer ?
#
loop_
_entity_poly.entity_id
_entity_poly.type
_entity_poly.pdbx_seq_one_letter_code
_entity_poly.pdbx_strand_id
1 'polypeptide(L)'
;MKIRSQVGMVLNLDKCIGCHTCSVTCKNVWTSREGTEYAWFNNVESKPGVGYPHNWEDQSQWKGGWIRKINGKLEPRMGNRVGLLSKIFANPDVPGLDDYYEPFDYDYHHLQNAPESKHQPIARPRSLITGQRMKKNRKRPELGRYSGRRIFQARQRPELRQHAKRDVRPVRKYLHDVFATPVRALSESGMCGDVPKRRDL
;
A
#
# COMPACT_ATOMS: atom_id res chain seq x y z
N MET A 1 7.84 -0.02 -41.48
CA MET A 1 7.16 -1.01 -40.61
C MET A 1 8.22 -1.93 -40.02
N LYS A 2 8.33 -2.06 -38.69
CA LYS A 2 9.27 -2.98 -38.02
C LYS A 2 8.49 -3.93 -37.12
N ILE A 3 8.22 -5.15 -37.59
CA ILE A 3 7.42 -6.14 -36.86
C ILE A 3 8.24 -6.68 -35.68
N ARG A 4 7.61 -6.74 -34.50
CA ARG A 4 8.14 -7.31 -33.26
C ARG A 4 7.03 -8.08 -32.55
N SER A 5 7.41 -9.02 -31.68
CA SER A 5 6.48 -9.80 -30.85
C SER A 5 6.73 -9.56 -29.36
N GLN A 6 5.65 -9.55 -28.56
CA GLN A 6 5.69 -9.41 -27.11
C GLN A 6 4.59 -10.28 -26.49
N VAL A 7 4.90 -10.95 -25.37
CA VAL A 7 3.89 -11.67 -24.57
C VAL A 7 3.19 -10.67 -23.65
N GLY A 8 1.90 -10.44 -23.88
CA GLY A 8 1.05 -9.61 -23.03
C GLY A 8 0.43 -10.40 -21.87
N MET A 9 -0.09 -9.69 -20.87
CA MET A 9 -0.80 -10.27 -19.73
C MET A 9 -2.12 -9.54 -19.52
N VAL A 10 -3.18 -10.29 -19.18
CA VAL A 10 -4.49 -9.74 -18.85
C VAL A 10 -4.88 -10.25 -17.46
N LEU A 11 -5.28 -9.34 -16.57
CA LEU A 11 -5.79 -9.65 -15.24
C LEU A 11 -7.28 -9.30 -15.20
N ASN A 12 -8.14 -10.31 -15.05
CA ASN A 12 -9.57 -10.09 -14.88
C ASN A 12 -9.87 -9.70 -13.42
N LEU A 13 -10.15 -8.41 -13.20
CA LEU A 13 -10.41 -7.86 -11.87
C LEU A 13 -11.72 -8.34 -11.24
N ASP A 14 -12.69 -8.80 -12.03
CA ASP A 14 -13.95 -9.37 -11.54
C ASP A 14 -13.74 -10.72 -10.84
N LYS A 15 -12.74 -11.48 -11.28
CA LYS A 15 -12.36 -12.77 -10.69
C LYS A 15 -11.26 -12.67 -9.64
N CYS A 16 -10.72 -11.47 -9.39
CA CYS A 16 -9.67 -11.27 -8.41
C CYS A 16 -10.27 -11.23 -7.00
N ILE A 17 -9.91 -12.21 -6.16
CA ILE A 17 -10.40 -12.31 -4.79
C ILE A 17 -9.43 -11.73 -3.75
N GLY A 18 -8.32 -11.13 -4.19
CA GLY A 18 -7.33 -10.55 -3.28
C GLY A 18 -6.70 -11.56 -2.31
N CYS A 19 -6.43 -12.80 -2.75
CA CYS A 19 -5.89 -13.86 -1.88
C CYS A 19 -4.37 -13.79 -1.65
N HIS A 20 -3.64 -12.96 -2.40
CA HIS A 20 -2.17 -12.80 -2.33
C HIS A 20 -1.33 -14.04 -2.71
N THR A 21 -1.94 -15.11 -3.22
CA THR A 21 -1.19 -16.31 -3.66
C THR A 21 -0.10 -15.97 -4.69
N CYS A 22 -0.41 -15.10 -5.66
CA CYS A 22 0.53 -14.68 -6.69
C CYS A 22 1.72 -13.86 -6.14
N SER A 23 1.54 -13.17 -5.02
CA SER A 23 2.61 -12.45 -4.31
C SER A 23 3.54 -13.40 -3.58
N VAL A 24 2.99 -14.38 -2.86
CA VAL A 24 3.76 -15.36 -2.09
C VAL A 24 4.58 -16.27 -3.00
N THR A 25 4.00 -16.75 -4.10
CA THR A 25 4.76 -17.58 -5.05
C THR A 25 5.92 -16.82 -5.67
N CYS A 26 5.71 -15.57 -6.08
CA CYS A 26 6.79 -14.71 -6.58
C CYS A 26 7.85 -14.44 -5.51
N LYS A 27 7.44 -14.20 -4.27
CA LYS A 27 8.35 -13.95 -3.14
C LYS A 27 9.28 -15.13 -2.91
N ASN A 28 8.69 -16.31 -2.73
CA ASN A 28 9.40 -17.53 -2.40
C ASN A 28 10.46 -17.88 -3.45
N VAL A 29 10.13 -17.70 -4.74
CA VAL A 29 11.02 -18.05 -5.85
C VAL A 29 12.11 -17.01 -6.05
N TRP A 30 11.79 -15.70 -5.96
CA TRP A 30 12.69 -14.66 -6.48
C TRP A 30 13.29 -13.72 -5.42
N THR A 31 12.54 -13.38 -4.37
CA THR A 31 12.90 -12.28 -3.45
C THR A 31 12.94 -12.68 -1.97
N SER A 32 13.25 -13.94 -1.67
CA SER A 32 13.46 -14.44 -0.30
C SER A 32 14.85 -14.13 0.29
N ARG A 33 15.75 -13.51 -0.48
CA ARG A 33 17.13 -13.21 -0.07
C ARG A 33 17.21 -11.88 0.67
N GLU A 34 18.17 -11.78 1.59
CA GLU A 34 18.56 -10.54 2.25
C GLU A 34 18.89 -9.42 1.23
N GLY A 35 18.45 -8.20 1.51
CA GLY A 35 18.44 -7.05 0.61
C GLY A 35 17.19 -6.95 -0.28
N THR A 36 16.38 -8.02 -0.36
CA THR A 36 15.14 -8.05 -1.17
C THR A 36 13.93 -8.55 -0.39
N GLU A 37 14.07 -8.80 0.91
CA GLU A 37 13.02 -9.26 1.80
C GLU A 37 11.88 -8.25 1.92
N TYR A 38 12.15 -6.95 1.79
CA TYR A 38 11.11 -5.93 1.73
C TYR A 38 10.43 -5.87 0.36
N ALA A 39 11.05 -6.39 -0.71
CA ALA A 39 10.62 -6.24 -2.09
C ALA A 39 9.59 -7.29 -2.51
N TRP A 40 8.48 -6.81 -3.07
CA TRP A 40 7.40 -7.62 -3.65
C TRP A 40 7.25 -7.28 -5.13
N PHE A 41 7.87 -8.06 -6.03
CA PHE A 41 7.75 -7.82 -7.48
C PHE A 41 6.31 -7.94 -7.98
N ASN A 42 5.56 -8.88 -7.40
CA ASN A 42 4.14 -9.00 -7.62
C ASN A 42 3.41 -8.70 -6.31
N ASN A 43 2.73 -7.55 -6.23
CA ASN A 43 1.96 -7.12 -5.08
C ASN A 43 0.47 -6.98 -5.43
N VAL A 44 -0.39 -7.30 -4.46
CA VAL A 44 -1.84 -7.08 -4.57
C VAL A 44 -2.22 -5.94 -3.64
N GLU A 45 -2.94 -4.96 -4.18
CA GLU A 45 -3.37 -3.78 -3.44
C GLU A 45 -4.90 -3.71 -3.38
N SER A 46 -5.45 -3.42 -2.21
CA SER A 46 -6.86 -3.07 -2.08
C SER A 46 -7.08 -1.63 -2.52
N LYS A 47 -8.06 -1.40 -3.39
CA LYS A 47 -8.52 -0.06 -3.75
C LYS A 47 -9.86 0.26 -3.05
N PRO A 48 -10.08 1.51 -2.64
CA PRO A 48 -9.11 2.60 -2.55
C PRO A 48 -8.11 2.39 -1.39
N GLY A 49 -6.84 2.76 -1.64
CA GLY A 49 -5.71 2.62 -0.71
C GLY A 49 -4.48 3.39 -1.20
N VAL A 50 -3.42 3.46 -0.38
CA VAL A 50 -2.17 4.17 -0.73
C VAL A 50 -1.22 3.37 -1.62
N GLY A 51 -1.41 2.05 -1.69
CA GLY A 51 -0.55 1.14 -2.46
C GLY A 51 0.83 0.91 -1.84
N TYR A 52 1.70 0.26 -2.62
CA TYR A 52 3.06 -0.12 -2.25
C TYR A 52 4.03 0.21 -3.41
N PRO A 53 5.04 1.09 -3.21
CA PRO A 53 5.27 1.92 -2.02
C PRO A 53 4.11 2.92 -1.79
N HIS A 54 4.07 3.51 -0.60
CA HIS A 54 3.02 4.46 -0.24
C HIS A 54 2.90 5.59 -1.27
N ASN A 55 1.68 5.81 -1.75
CA ASN A 55 1.31 6.86 -2.69
C ASN A 55 2.04 6.79 -4.05
N TRP A 56 2.43 5.59 -4.50
CA TRP A 56 3.20 5.40 -5.75
C TRP A 56 2.54 5.99 -7.00
N GLU A 57 1.22 6.15 -7.00
CA GLU A 57 0.44 6.73 -8.11
C GLU A 57 0.68 8.24 -8.27
N ASP A 58 1.15 8.94 -7.22
CA ASP A 58 1.38 10.39 -7.25
C ASP A 58 2.67 10.75 -7.99
N GLN A 59 2.55 10.99 -9.29
CA GLN A 59 3.68 11.39 -10.13
C GLN A 59 4.15 12.83 -9.88
N SER A 60 3.41 13.64 -9.09
CA SER A 60 3.90 14.93 -8.65
C SER A 60 4.98 14.77 -7.57
N GLN A 61 4.90 13.70 -6.78
CA GLN A 61 5.89 13.29 -5.79
C GLN A 61 7.01 12.46 -6.43
N TRP A 62 6.70 11.34 -7.08
CA TRP A 62 7.69 10.32 -7.50
C TRP A 62 8.33 10.55 -8.87
N LYS A 63 7.85 11.54 -9.63
CA LYS A 63 8.39 11.93 -10.95
C LYS A 63 8.53 10.78 -11.96
N GLY A 64 7.70 9.74 -11.88
CA GLY A 64 7.69 8.63 -12.83
C GLY A 64 7.06 8.98 -14.18
N GLY A 65 7.34 8.13 -15.18
CA GLY A 65 6.75 8.21 -16.51
C GLY A 65 7.28 9.36 -17.39
N TRP A 66 6.46 9.74 -18.37
CA TRP A 66 6.82 10.71 -19.42
C TRP A 66 5.91 11.94 -19.37
N ILE A 67 6.44 13.08 -19.79
CA ILE A 67 5.68 14.30 -20.07
C ILE A 67 5.80 14.65 -21.56
N ARG A 68 4.70 15.15 -22.13
CA ARG A 68 4.69 15.67 -23.49
C ARG A 68 4.88 17.18 -23.44
N LYS A 69 5.97 17.68 -24.02
CA LYS A 69 6.25 19.11 -24.11
C LYS A 69 5.33 19.79 -25.13
N ILE A 70 5.26 21.12 -25.07
CA ILE A 70 4.51 21.97 -26.01
C ILE A 70 4.98 21.71 -27.46
N ASN A 71 6.27 21.43 -27.66
CA ASN A 71 6.85 21.08 -28.96
C ASN A 71 6.52 19.65 -29.43
N GLY A 72 5.65 18.92 -28.72
CA GLY A 72 5.23 17.56 -29.04
C GLY A 72 6.23 16.46 -28.68
N LYS A 73 7.47 16.79 -28.26
CA LYS A 73 8.48 15.79 -27.87
C LYS A 73 8.20 15.24 -26.47
N LEU A 74 8.55 13.97 -26.27
CA LEU A 74 8.50 13.31 -24.97
C LEU A 74 9.77 13.59 -24.17
N GLU A 75 9.62 13.81 -22.87
CA GLU A 75 10.72 13.90 -21.90
C GLU A 75 10.36 13.10 -20.65
N PRO A 76 11.33 12.41 -20.01
CA PRO A 76 11.08 11.81 -18.71
C PRO A 76 10.62 12.86 -17.70
N ARG A 77 9.64 12.55 -16.86
CA ARG A 77 9.18 13.48 -15.82
C ARG A 77 10.28 13.82 -14.80
N MET A 78 11.26 12.94 -14.63
CA MET A 78 12.45 13.17 -13.82
C MET A 78 13.36 14.31 -14.33
N GLY A 79 13.28 14.63 -15.63
CA GLY A 79 14.05 15.67 -16.31
C GLY A 79 14.68 15.22 -17.62
N ASN A 80 15.27 16.18 -18.34
CA ASN A 80 16.09 15.92 -19.53
C ASN A 80 17.40 15.19 -19.15
N ARG A 81 18.21 14.81 -20.15
CA ARG A 81 19.46 14.05 -19.94
C ARG A 81 20.40 14.71 -18.92
N VAL A 82 20.58 16.03 -18.98
CA VAL A 82 21.48 16.77 -18.08
C VAL A 82 20.88 16.84 -16.67
N GLY A 83 19.58 17.14 -16.56
CA GLY A 83 18.88 17.20 -15.28
C GLY A 83 18.77 15.84 -14.57
N LEU A 84 18.78 14.74 -15.32
CA LEU A 84 18.86 13.40 -14.75
C LEU A 84 20.28 13.08 -14.26
N LEU A 85 21.31 13.43 -15.03
CA LEU A 85 22.71 13.25 -14.63
C LEU A 85 23.08 14.06 -13.38
N SER A 86 22.54 15.27 -13.21
CA SER A 86 22.79 16.08 -12.01
C SER A 86 22.24 15.45 -10.72
N LYS A 87 21.34 14.46 -10.83
CA LYS A 87 20.71 13.76 -9.69
C LYS A 87 21.36 12.40 -9.38
N ILE A 88 22.42 12.00 -10.09
CA ILE A 88 22.98 10.65 -9.99
C ILE A 88 23.54 10.31 -8.59
N PHE A 89 24.16 11.27 -7.92
CA PHE A 89 24.82 11.04 -6.63
C PHE A 89 23.85 11.00 -5.45
N ALA A 90 22.70 11.66 -5.58
CA ALA A 90 21.65 11.68 -4.59
C ALA A 90 20.33 11.96 -5.30
N ASN A 91 19.59 10.89 -5.64
CA ASN A 91 18.31 11.05 -6.31
C ASN A 91 17.26 11.54 -5.29
N PRO A 92 16.72 12.77 -5.42
CA PRO A 92 15.74 13.30 -4.47
C PRO A 92 14.36 12.63 -4.60
N ASP A 93 14.10 11.96 -5.73
CA ASP A 93 12.80 11.41 -6.08
C ASP A 93 12.71 9.90 -5.77
N VAL A 94 13.76 9.28 -5.21
CA VAL A 94 13.78 7.84 -4.90
C VAL A 94 12.96 7.55 -3.64
N PRO A 95 12.06 6.54 -3.64
CA PRO A 95 11.36 6.12 -2.44
C PRO A 95 12.33 5.53 -1.42
N GLY A 96 12.21 5.95 -0.17
CA GLY A 96 12.98 5.41 0.94
C GLY A 96 12.40 4.09 1.44
N LEU A 97 13.13 3.38 2.30
CA LEU A 97 12.63 2.13 2.89
C LEU A 97 11.33 2.35 3.70
N ASP A 98 11.21 3.50 4.35
CA ASP A 98 10.02 3.88 5.10
C ASP A 98 8.77 4.05 4.23
N ASP A 99 8.92 4.34 2.93
CA ASP A 99 7.79 4.41 1.99
C ASP A 99 7.26 3.02 1.62
N TYR A 100 8.11 2.00 1.74
CA TYR A 100 7.72 0.59 1.69
C TYR A 100 7.29 0.12 3.09
N TYR A 101 8.22 -0.54 3.79
CA TYR A 101 8.14 -0.90 5.20
C TYR A 101 9.53 -1.38 5.63
N GLU A 102 9.81 -1.26 6.92
CA GLU A 102 10.97 -1.92 7.52
C GLU A 102 10.67 -3.42 7.65
N PRO A 103 11.42 -4.30 6.96
CA PRO A 103 11.21 -5.74 7.06
C PRO A 103 11.54 -6.22 8.47
N PHE A 104 10.71 -7.12 8.99
CA PHE A 104 10.82 -7.61 10.35
C PHE A 104 10.60 -9.12 10.39
N ASP A 105 11.19 -9.73 11.42
CA ASP A 105 10.99 -11.13 11.79
C ASP A 105 10.66 -11.20 13.29
N TYR A 106 10.44 -12.40 13.82
CA TYR A 106 10.11 -12.64 15.22
C TYR A 106 11.14 -13.53 15.89
N ASP A 107 11.41 -13.25 17.16
CA ASP A 107 12.32 -14.05 17.99
C ASP A 107 11.66 -15.36 18.46
N TYR A 108 11.46 -16.30 17.53
CA TYR A 108 10.78 -17.57 17.82
C TYR A 108 11.55 -18.44 18.81
N HIS A 109 12.89 -18.39 18.80
CA HIS A 109 13.73 -19.14 19.73
C HIS A 109 13.49 -18.77 21.20
N HIS A 110 13.08 -17.52 21.47
CA HIS A 110 12.72 -17.11 22.83
C HIS A 110 11.53 -17.91 23.39
N LEU A 111 10.64 -18.43 22.55
CA LEU A 111 9.52 -19.27 23.02
C LEU A 111 9.98 -20.66 23.50
N GLN A 112 11.09 -21.16 22.99
CA GLN A 112 11.61 -22.48 23.30
C GLN A 112 12.66 -22.45 24.41
N ASN A 113 13.49 -21.40 24.42
CA ASN A 113 14.67 -21.33 25.27
C ASN A 113 14.51 -20.37 26.46
N ALA A 114 13.34 -19.77 26.67
CA ALA A 114 13.15 -18.85 27.79
C ALA A 114 13.32 -19.58 29.13
N PRO A 115 14.09 -19.02 30.07
CA PRO A 115 14.16 -19.54 31.42
C PRO A 115 12.82 -19.36 32.13
N GLU A 116 12.63 -20.10 33.22
CA GLU A 116 11.45 -19.96 34.06
C GLU A 116 11.29 -18.50 34.53
N SER A 117 10.08 -17.97 34.35
CA SER A 117 9.77 -16.57 34.58
C SER A 117 8.32 -16.44 35.02
N LYS A 118 8.01 -15.40 35.81
CA LYS A 118 6.63 -15.09 36.22
C LYS A 118 5.72 -14.71 35.06
N HIS A 119 6.29 -14.34 33.91
CA HIS A 119 5.56 -13.91 32.72
C HIS A 119 5.77 -14.89 31.57
N GLN A 120 4.71 -15.10 30.79
CA GLN A 120 4.76 -15.93 29.60
C GLN A 120 5.76 -15.35 28.57
N PRO A 121 6.64 -16.17 27.97
CA PRO A 121 7.53 -15.71 26.91
C PRO A 121 6.72 -15.37 25.64
N ILE A 122 7.17 -14.35 24.90
CA ILE A 122 6.50 -13.88 23.69
C ILE A 122 7.55 -13.67 22.60
N ALA A 123 7.29 -14.16 21.37
CA ALA A 123 8.12 -13.86 20.21
C ALA A 123 7.91 -12.39 19.80
N ARG A 124 8.91 -11.55 20.08
CA ARG A 124 8.84 -10.11 19.83
C ARG A 124 9.45 -9.78 18.46
N PRO A 125 8.95 -8.74 17.76
CA PRO A 125 9.46 -8.38 16.45
C PRO A 125 10.88 -7.82 16.54
N ARG A 126 11.71 -8.18 15.55
CA ARG A 126 13.07 -7.70 15.32
C ARG A 126 13.18 -7.17 13.90
N SER A 127 13.94 -6.10 13.72
CA SER A 127 14.24 -5.54 12.41
C SER A 127 15.21 -6.43 11.66
N LEU A 128 14.93 -6.74 10.40
CA LEU A 128 15.86 -7.45 9.52
C LEU A 128 16.97 -6.52 8.99
N ILE A 129 16.83 -5.21 9.15
CA ILE A 129 17.84 -4.22 8.74
C ILE A 129 18.85 -3.98 9.85
N THR A 130 18.37 -3.74 11.07
CA THR A 130 19.22 -3.36 12.20
C THR A 130 19.50 -4.50 13.17
N GLY A 131 18.77 -5.61 13.08
CA GLY A 131 18.78 -6.70 14.09
C GLY A 131 18.17 -6.31 15.44
N GLN A 132 17.83 -5.03 15.63
CA GLN A 132 17.33 -4.51 16.89
C GLN A 132 15.88 -4.87 17.13
N ARG A 133 15.51 -4.90 18.39
CA ARG A 133 14.14 -5.17 18.81
C ARG A 133 13.22 -4.00 18.51
N MET A 134 12.10 -4.29 17.86
CA MET A 134 11.09 -3.29 17.52
C MET A 134 10.05 -3.15 18.64
N LYS A 135 9.69 -1.91 19.00
CA LYS A 135 8.60 -1.65 19.97
C LYS A 135 7.22 -1.96 19.37
N LYS A 136 7.00 -1.61 18.10
CA LYS A 136 5.74 -1.82 17.39
C LYS A 136 5.96 -1.78 15.88
N ASN A 137 5.37 -2.71 15.14
CA ASN A 137 5.41 -2.71 13.68
C ASN A 137 4.47 -1.61 13.17
N ARG A 138 5.03 -0.52 12.60
CA ARG A 138 4.24 0.64 12.16
C ARG A 138 3.61 0.46 10.78
N LYS A 139 4.27 -0.25 9.86
CA LYS A 139 3.88 -0.44 8.46
C LYS A 139 4.03 -1.90 8.03
N ARG A 140 3.22 -2.32 7.05
CA ARG A 140 3.23 -3.65 6.42
C ARG A 140 2.94 -3.49 4.93
N PRO A 141 3.40 -4.42 4.06
CA PRO A 141 3.10 -4.37 2.64
C PRO A 141 1.59 -4.50 2.34
N GLU A 142 0.84 -5.16 3.22
CA GLU A 142 -0.62 -5.33 3.12
C GLU A 142 -1.38 -4.35 4.03
N LEU A 143 -1.46 -3.08 3.68
CA LEU A 143 -2.46 -2.19 4.28
C LEU A 143 -3.79 -2.27 3.52
N GLY A 144 -4.51 -3.39 3.72
CA GLY A 144 -5.80 -3.64 3.07
C GLY A 144 -6.89 -4.30 3.92
N ARG A 145 -6.60 -4.96 5.05
CA ARG A 145 -7.60 -5.84 5.70
C ARG A 145 -8.57 -5.19 6.71
N TYR A 146 -8.46 -3.91 7.08
CA TYR A 146 -9.40 -3.29 8.03
C TYR A 146 -9.96 -1.93 7.54
N SER A 147 -11.29 -1.84 7.52
CA SER A 147 -12.13 -0.84 6.84
C SER A 147 -11.93 0.63 7.30
N GLY A 148 -11.60 0.88 8.57
CA GLY A 148 -11.47 2.25 9.09
C GLY A 148 -10.26 3.02 8.56
N ARG A 149 -9.07 2.38 8.52
CA ARG A 149 -7.85 3.01 7.97
C ARG A 149 -7.92 3.19 6.46
N ARG A 150 -8.62 2.29 5.75
CA ARG A 150 -8.82 2.37 4.30
C ARG A 150 -9.56 3.65 3.90
N ILE A 151 -10.61 4.04 4.61
CA ILE A 151 -11.35 5.28 4.33
C ILE A 151 -10.45 6.50 4.51
N PHE A 152 -9.66 6.55 5.58
CA PHE A 152 -8.73 7.65 5.82
C PHE A 152 -7.63 7.72 4.75
N GLN A 153 -7.10 6.57 4.32
CA GLN A 153 -6.11 6.47 3.26
C GLN A 153 -6.67 6.80 1.87
N ALA A 154 -7.90 6.40 1.59
CA ALA A 154 -8.60 6.77 0.37
C ALA A 154 -8.70 8.29 0.21
N ARG A 155 -8.97 9.02 1.31
CA ARG A 155 -9.00 10.50 1.31
C ARG A 155 -7.65 11.15 0.99
N GLN A 156 -6.54 10.45 1.18
CA GLN A 156 -5.21 10.99 0.89
C GLN A 156 -4.90 11.03 -0.61
N ARG A 157 -5.60 10.22 -1.44
CA ARG A 157 -5.37 10.14 -2.90
C ARG A 157 -5.73 11.45 -3.61
N PRO A 158 -4.87 11.99 -4.49
CA PRO A 158 -5.17 13.18 -5.29
C PRO A 158 -6.49 13.09 -6.07
N GLU A 159 -6.79 11.92 -6.64
CA GLU A 159 -8.01 11.64 -7.41
C GLU A 159 -9.30 11.73 -6.55
N LEU A 160 -9.21 11.40 -5.26
CA LEU A 160 -10.35 11.41 -4.33
C LEU A 160 -10.41 12.68 -3.48
N ARG A 161 -9.32 13.47 -3.40
CA ARG A 161 -9.26 14.75 -2.67
C ARG A 161 -10.30 15.76 -3.15
N GLN A 162 -10.63 15.78 -4.44
CA GLN A 162 -11.63 16.70 -5.00
C GLN A 162 -13.06 16.35 -4.55
N HIS A 163 -13.36 15.07 -4.33
CA HIS A 163 -14.67 14.60 -3.86
C HIS A 163 -14.80 14.58 -2.33
N ALA A 164 -13.69 14.46 -1.61
CA ALA A 164 -13.66 14.36 -0.14
C ALA A 164 -14.18 15.61 0.61
N LYS A 165 -14.36 16.77 -0.05
CA LYS A 165 -14.82 18.01 0.59
C LYS A 165 -16.34 18.20 0.65
N ARG A 166 -17.15 17.46 -0.11
CA ARG A 166 -18.61 17.73 -0.19
C ARG A 166 -19.52 16.51 -0.26
N ASP A 167 -19.06 15.34 -0.72
CA ASP A 167 -19.89 14.14 -0.80
C ASP A 167 -19.04 12.87 -0.70
N VAL A 168 -19.36 11.99 0.24
CA VAL A 168 -18.65 10.71 0.46
C VAL A 168 -19.25 9.56 -0.37
N ARG A 169 -20.43 9.76 -0.98
CA ARG A 169 -21.10 8.79 -1.86
C ARG A 169 -20.25 8.34 -3.06
N PRO A 170 -19.39 9.19 -3.68
CA PRO A 170 -18.47 8.75 -4.72
C PRO A 170 -17.49 7.67 -4.24
N VAL A 171 -17.10 7.69 -2.96
CA VAL A 171 -16.14 6.71 -2.41
C VAL A 171 -16.80 5.33 -2.20
N ARG A 172 -18.12 5.28 -1.96
CA ARG A 172 -18.88 4.03 -1.80
C ARG A 172 -18.89 3.17 -3.05
N LYS A 173 -18.86 3.77 -4.24
CA LYS A 173 -18.71 3.07 -5.53
C LYS A 173 -17.39 2.30 -5.64
N TYR A 174 -16.40 2.63 -4.81
CA TYR A 174 -15.07 2.02 -4.83
C TYR A 174 -14.79 1.18 -3.57
N LEU A 175 -15.72 1.11 -2.60
CA LEU A 175 -15.55 0.45 -1.30
C LEU A 175 -16.58 -0.67 -1.09
N HIS A 176 -16.68 -1.61 -2.05
CA HIS A 176 -17.67 -2.70 -2.00
C HIS A 176 -17.51 -3.62 -0.78
N ASP A 177 -16.31 -3.67 -0.18
CA ASP A 177 -15.98 -4.56 0.94
C ASP A 177 -16.03 -3.87 2.32
N VAL A 178 -16.49 -2.61 2.39
CA VAL A 178 -16.68 -1.90 3.65
C VAL A 178 -18.17 -1.86 3.98
N PHE A 179 -18.55 -2.50 5.10
CA PHE A 179 -19.92 -2.44 5.61
C PHE A 179 -20.44 -0.99 5.64
N ALA A 180 -21.74 -0.80 5.35
CA ALA A 180 -22.34 0.53 5.28
C ALA A 180 -22.30 1.28 6.64
N THR A 181 -22.14 0.56 7.75
CA THR A 181 -22.16 1.08 9.12
C THR A 181 -20.98 2.00 9.43
N PRO A 182 -19.70 1.64 9.17
CA PRO A 182 -18.57 2.58 9.27
C PRO A 182 -18.64 3.78 8.33
N VAL A 183 -19.35 3.66 7.20
CA VAL A 183 -19.52 4.74 6.22
C VAL A 183 -20.59 5.75 6.67
N ARG A 184 -21.68 5.28 7.29
CA ARG A 184 -22.74 6.13 7.87
C ARG A 184 -22.32 6.84 9.15
N ALA A 185 -21.44 6.24 9.95
CA ALA A 185 -20.94 6.84 11.20
C ALA A 185 -20.08 8.11 11.00
N LEU A 186 -19.82 8.52 9.75
CA LEU A 186 -18.96 9.67 9.41
C LEU A 186 -19.73 10.91 8.95
N SER A 187 -21.05 10.95 9.15
CA SER A 187 -21.88 12.11 8.89
C SER A 187 -23.00 12.13 9.91
N GLU A 188 -22.80 12.85 11.02
CA GLU A 188 -23.78 13.70 11.72
C GLU A 188 -23.49 13.75 13.22
N SER A 189 -22.90 14.86 13.66
CA SER A 189 -23.08 15.37 15.02
C SER A 189 -24.52 15.90 15.13
N GLY A 190 -25.52 15.02 15.34
CA GLY A 190 -26.90 15.49 15.46
C GLY A 190 -28.03 14.47 15.54
N MET A 191 -27.83 13.18 15.24
CA MET A 191 -28.93 12.20 15.28
C MET A 191 -28.75 11.17 16.39
N CYS A 192 -28.97 11.61 17.63
CA CYS A 192 -29.38 10.74 18.73
C CYS A 192 -30.90 10.87 18.86
N GLY A 193 -31.62 10.22 17.96
CA GLY A 193 -33.08 10.24 17.91
C GLY A 193 -33.52 9.40 16.71
N ASP A 194 -34.35 8.40 16.98
CA ASP A 194 -35.04 7.55 15.99
C ASP A 194 -34.19 6.55 15.20
N VAL A 195 -33.83 5.46 15.88
CA VAL A 195 -33.56 4.17 15.22
C VAL A 195 -34.90 3.42 15.13
N PRO A 196 -35.43 3.12 13.93
CA PRO A 196 -36.59 2.25 13.81
C PRO A 196 -36.25 0.86 14.33
N LYS A 197 -37.03 0.37 15.31
CA LYS A 197 -36.98 -1.04 15.73
C LYS A 197 -37.25 -1.91 14.50
N ARG A 198 -36.39 -2.91 14.29
CA ARG A 198 -36.57 -3.97 13.27
C ARG A 198 -38.02 -4.46 13.31
N ARG A 199 -38.71 -4.41 12.17
CA ARG A 199 -39.79 -5.33 11.88
C ARG A 199 -39.18 -6.53 11.16
N ASP A 200 -39.36 -7.66 11.80
CA ASP A 200 -39.32 -9.06 11.37
C ASP A 200 -39.06 -9.30 9.88
N LEU A 201 -38.01 -10.09 9.62
CA LEU A 201 -37.94 -11.24 8.71
C LEU A 201 -36.66 -12.02 9.04
#